data_AF-A0ABD1WM84-F1
#
_entry.id   AF-A0ABD1WM84-F1
#
_cell.length_a   1.000
_cell.length_b   1.000
_cell.length_c   1.000
_cell.angle_alpha   90.00
_cell.angle_beta   90.00
_cell.angle_gamma   90.00
#
_symmetry.space_group_name_H-M   'P 1'
#
loop_
_entity.id
_entity.type
_entity.pdbx_description
1 polymer ?
#
loop_
_entity_poly.entity_id
_entity_poly.type
_entity_poly.pdbx_seq_one_letter_code
_entity_poly.pdbx_strand_id
1 'polypeptide(L)'
;MLLHFGNVPSLIVSFPDAAMEIMRTHDVIFANRPDSSVARRLLYDGKDLSIAPYGEYWRQLESIFVLQLLSNKMVKSFHVVREEETSLMMENIKKSCFSSLAAATRVLPPLRRRR
;
A
#
# COMPACT_ATOMS: atom_id res chain seq x y z
N MET A 1 3.88 1.41 24.34
CA MET A 1 3.07 2.54 24.85
C MET A 1 1.59 2.21 24.63
N LEU A 2 0.72 2.33 25.63
CA LEU A 2 -0.73 2.08 25.48
C LEU A 2 -1.47 3.41 25.32
N LEU A 3 -2.26 3.54 24.25
CA LEU A 3 -3.14 4.68 23.98
C LEU A 3 -4.60 4.24 23.91
N HIS A 4 -5.52 5.18 24.11
CA HIS A 4 -6.96 4.94 23.96
C HIS A 4 -7.52 5.84 22.85
N PHE A 5 -7.95 5.23 21.75
CA PHE A 5 -8.69 5.94 20.70
C PHE A 5 -10.18 5.80 20.99
N GLY A 6 -10.70 6.73 21.79
CA GLY A 6 -12.04 6.59 22.38
C GLY A 6 -12.10 5.35 23.27
N ASN A 7 -12.98 4.41 22.94
CA ASN A 7 -13.14 3.16 23.68
C ASN A 7 -12.24 2.02 23.19
N VAL A 8 -11.37 2.27 22.19
CA VAL A 8 -10.49 1.24 21.63
C VAL A 8 -9.07 1.38 22.21
N PRO A 9 -8.63 0.49 23.11
CA PRO A 9 -7.25 0.47 23.57
C PRO A 9 -6.32 0.05 22.42
N SER A 10 -5.17 0.70 22.29
CA SER A 10 -4.21 0.49 21.20
C SER A 10 -2.78 0.48 21.74
N LEU A 11 -2.12 -0.65 21.55
CA LEU A 11 -0.73 -0.84 21.96
C LEU A 11 0.21 -0.42 20.81
N ILE A 12 1.03 0.60 21.05
CA ILE A 12 2.08 1.06 20.14
C ILE A 12 3.39 0.37 20.51
N VAL A 13 3.97 -0.29 19.51
CA VAL A 13 5.24 -1.02 19.57
C VAL A 13 6.24 -0.27 18.72
N SER A 14 7.32 0.21 19.33
CA SER A 14 8.30 1.10 18.68
C SER A 14 9.74 0.57 18.75
N PHE A 15 9.91 -0.70 19.11
CA PHE A 15 11.21 -1.34 19.29
C PHE A 15 11.22 -2.71 18.58
N PRO A 16 12.34 -3.05 17.92
CA PRO A 16 12.41 -4.20 17.02
C PRO A 16 12.20 -5.53 17.76
N ASP A 17 12.71 -5.67 18.98
CA ASP A 17 12.62 -6.91 19.74
C ASP A 17 11.17 -7.26 20.08
N ALA A 18 10.37 -6.28 20.51
CA ALA A 18 8.94 -6.53 20.74
C ALA A 18 8.14 -6.69 19.44
N ALA A 19 8.53 -5.99 18.36
CA ALA A 19 7.92 -6.24 17.06
C ALA A 19 8.17 -7.69 16.62
N MET A 20 9.37 -8.23 16.86
CA MET A 20 9.70 -9.62 16.59
C MET A 20 8.89 -10.60 17.47
N GLU A 21 8.76 -10.29 18.76
CA GLU A 21 7.96 -11.09 19.68
C GLU A 21 6.49 -11.18 19.22
N ILE A 22 5.91 -10.07 18.77
CA ILE A 22 4.52 -10.00 18.30
C ILE A 22 4.35 -10.63 16.92
N MET A 23 5.23 -10.33 15.97
CA MET A 23 5.07 -10.72 14.57
C MET A 23 5.61 -12.11 14.24
N ARG A 24 6.39 -12.74 15.13
CA ARG A 24 6.93 -14.09 14.92
C ARG A 24 6.57 -15.07 16.02
N THR A 25 6.75 -14.67 17.28
CA THR A 25 6.55 -15.59 18.41
C THR A 25 5.07 -15.76 18.73
N HIS A 26 4.30 -14.67 18.63
CA HIS A 26 2.87 -14.63 18.93
C HIS A 26 2.05 -14.22 17.69
N ASP A 27 2.55 -14.53 16.50
CA ASP A 27 1.98 -14.11 15.22
C ASP A 27 0.51 -14.48 15.05
N VAL A 28 0.11 -15.71 15.43
CA VAL A 28 -1.28 -16.20 15.37
C VAL A 28 -2.20 -15.44 16.33
N ILE A 29 -1.72 -15.08 17.52
CA ILE A 29 -2.52 -14.32 18.51
C ILE A 29 -2.82 -12.92 17.99
N PHE A 30 -1.85 -12.30 17.31
CA PHE A 30 -1.97 -10.97 16.72
C PHE A 30 -2.35 -10.99 15.23
N ALA A 31 -2.76 -12.14 14.69
CA ALA A 31 -3.11 -12.28 13.28
C ALA A 31 -4.42 -11.53 12.95
N ASN A 32 -5.37 -11.52 13.87
CA ASN A 32 -6.67 -10.88 13.69
C ASN A 32 -6.55 -9.35 13.67
N ARG A 33 -7.34 -8.71 12.79
CA ARG A 33 -7.43 -7.24 12.71
C ARG A 33 -8.65 -6.73 13.49
N PRO A 34 -8.61 -5.49 14.01
CA PRO A 34 -9.78 -4.88 14.64
C PRO A 34 -10.96 -4.83 13.68
N ASP A 35 -12.14 -5.20 14.19
CA ASP A 35 -13.37 -5.18 13.41
C ASP A 35 -13.76 -3.74 13.06
N SER A 36 -14.04 -3.50 11.78
CA SER A 36 -14.38 -2.19 11.24
C SER A 36 -15.66 -2.29 10.42
N SER A 37 -16.65 -1.45 10.75
CA SER A 37 -17.92 -1.39 10.02
C SER A 37 -17.73 -0.99 8.55
N VAL A 38 -16.75 -0.13 8.28
CA VAL A 38 -16.37 0.27 6.93
C VAL A 38 -15.76 -0.91 6.18
N ALA A 39 -14.85 -1.64 6.81
CA ALA A 39 -14.26 -2.85 6.24
C ALA A 39 -15.32 -3.88 5.90
N ARG A 40 -16.25 -4.15 6.82
CA ARG A 40 -17.36 -5.09 6.60
C ARG A 40 -18.18 -4.74 5.36
N ARG A 41 -18.46 -3.45 5.16
CA ARG A 41 -19.25 -2.97 4.02
C ARG A 41 -18.50 -3.03 2.70
N LEU A 42 -17.19 -2.79 2.70
CA LEU A 42 -16.39 -2.70 1.47
C LEU A 42 -15.72 -4.03 1.08
N LEU A 43 -15.44 -4.89 2.05
CA LEU A 43 -14.56 -6.05 1.89
C LEU A 43 -15.32 -7.35 2.15
N TYR A 44 -16.46 -7.50 1.46
CA TYR A 44 -17.23 -8.75 1.43
C TYR A 44 -17.54 -9.31 2.81
N ASP A 45 -17.97 -8.45 3.74
CA ASP A 45 -18.27 -8.84 5.12
C ASP A 45 -17.04 -9.35 5.91
N GLY A 46 -15.84 -8.86 5.57
CA GLY A 46 -14.58 -9.30 6.19
C GLY A 46 -14.16 -10.70 5.74
N LYS A 47 -14.48 -11.08 4.51
CA LYS A 47 -14.09 -12.37 3.90
C LYS A 47 -12.96 -12.22 2.88
N ASP A 48 -12.27 -11.10 2.90
CA ASP A 48 -11.10 -10.84 2.08
C ASP A 48 -9.80 -11.30 2.77
N LEU A 49 -8.71 -11.41 2.02
CA LEU A 49 -7.42 -11.86 2.57
C LEU A 49 -6.83 -10.90 3.62
N SER A 50 -7.16 -9.60 3.55
CA SER A 50 -6.50 -8.57 4.37
C SER A 50 -7.13 -8.38 5.75
N ILE A 51 -8.43 -8.64 5.90
CA ILE A 51 -9.17 -8.40 7.16
C ILE A 51 -9.85 -9.66 7.71
N ALA A 52 -9.99 -10.74 6.93
CA ALA A 52 -10.63 -11.95 7.44
C ALA A 52 -9.91 -12.50 8.69
N PRO A 53 -10.67 -12.96 9.69
CA PRO A 53 -10.10 -13.51 10.91
C PRO A 53 -9.30 -14.78 10.60
N TYR A 54 -8.20 -14.96 11.31
CA TYR A 54 -7.34 -16.12 11.20
C TYR A 54 -8.12 -17.39 11.53
N GLY A 55 -8.02 -18.37 10.63
CA GLY A 55 -8.70 -19.65 10.70
C GLY A 55 -8.49 -20.43 9.42
N GLU A 56 -9.12 -21.61 9.31
CA GLU A 56 -8.98 -22.48 8.14
C GLU A 56 -9.35 -21.77 6.82
N TYR A 57 -10.39 -20.94 6.83
CA TYR A 57 -10.78 -20.15 5.67
C TYR A 57 -9.67 -19.20 5.20
N TRP A 58 -9.11 -18.41 6.12
CA TRP A 58 -8.04 -17.45 5.80
C TRP A 58 -6.78 -18.17 5.30
N ARG A 59 -6.41 -19.29 5.93
CA ARG A 59 -5.24 -20.11 5.51
C ARG A 59 -5.41 -20.69 4.10
N GLN A 60 -6.61 -21.14 3.76
CA GLN A 60 -6.92 -21.62 2.41
C GLN A 60 -6.83 -20.49 1.38
N LEU A 61 -7.41 -19.32 1.69
CA LEU A 61 -7.29 -18.15 0.83
C LEU A 61 -5.84 -17.71 0.65
N GLU A 62 -5.07 -17.61 1.73
CA GLU A 62 -3.66 -17.25 1.69
C GLU A 62 -2.87 -18.20 0.78
N SER A 63 -3.08 -19.51 0.92
CA SER A 63 -2.46 -20.52 0.07
C SER A 63 -2.77 -20.30 -1.41
N ILE A 64 -4.03 -20.04 -1.75
CA ILE A 64 -4.44 -19.75 -3.13
C ILE A 64 -3.75 -18.48 -3.65
N PHE A 65 -3.75 -17.40 -2.87
CA PHE A 65 -3.10 -16.14 -3.26
C PHE A 65 -1.60 -16.30 -3.48
N VAL A 66 -0.90 -16.96 -2.55
CA VAL A 66 0.55 -17.16 -2.65
C VAL A 66 0.91 -18.03 -3.85
N LEU A 67 0.16 -19.10 -4.10
CA LEU A 67 0.46 -20.03 -5.19
C LEU A 67 0.04 -19.50 -6.56
N GLN A 68 -1.09 -18.81 -6.65
CA GLN A 68 -1.69 -18.45 -7.94
C GLN A 68 -1.46 -16.99 -8.35
N LEU A 69 -1.27 -16.07 -7.41
CA LEU A 69 -1.11 -14.64 -7.72
C LEU A 69 0.29 -14.14 -7.40
N LEU A 70 0.81 -14.47 -6.23
CA LEU A 70 2.10 -13.98 -5.72
C LEU A 70 3.26 -14.95 -5.98
N SER A 71 3.05 -15.98 -6.81
CA SER A 71 4.12 -16.91 -7.13
C SER A 71 5.17 -16.28 -8.03
N ASN A 72 6.42 -16.71 -7.89
CA ASN A 72 7.54 -16.21 -8.70
C ASN A 72 7.28 -16.35 -10.21
N LYS A 73 6.53 -17.37 -10.63
CA LYS A 73 6.14 -17.56 -12.02
C LYS A 73 5.23 -16.43 -12.51
N MET A 74 4.21 -16.11 -11.73
CA MET A 74 3.25 -15.06 -12.07
C MET A 74 3.87 -13.66 -12.00
N VAL A 75 4.68 -13.39 -10.98
CA VAL A 75 5.42 -12.12 -10.88
C VAL A 75 6.33 -11.90 -12.09
N LYS A 76 6.96 -12.97 -12.60
CA LYS A 76 7.78 -12.91 -13.82
C LYS A 76 6.94 -12.77 -15.08
N SER A 77 5.78 -13.41 -15.18
CA SER A 77 4.92 -13.25 -16.37
C SER A 77 4.39 -11.83 -16.53
N PHE A 78 4.14 -11.12 -15.42
CA PHE A 78 3.75 -9.70 -15.44
C PHE A 78 4.93 -8.72 -15.60
N HIS A 79 6.13 -9.19 -15.94
CA HIS A 79 7.29 -8.31 -16.09
C HIS A 79 7.09 -7.26 -17.18
N VAL A 80 6.70 -7.69 -18.38
CA VAL A 80 6.56 -6.80 -19.56
C VAL A 80 5.53 -5.71 -19.30
N VAL A 81 4.36 -6.06 -18.77
CA VAL A 81 3.31 -5.10 -18.42
C VAL A 81 3.81 -4.05 -17.41
N ARG A 82 4.60 -4.46 -16.41
CA ARG A 82 5.17 -3.51 -15.43
C ARG A 82 6.18 -2.57 -16.08
N GLU A 83 7.01 -3.05 -17.01
CA GLU A 83 7.94 -2.19 -17.75
C GLU A 83 7.20 -1.18 -18.62
N GLU A 84 6.14 -1.60 -19.30
CA GLU A 84 5.31 -0.71 -20.12
C GLU A 84 4.66 0.39 -19.28
N GLU A 85 3.96 0.02 -18.20
CA GLU A 85 3.28 0.97 -17.31
C GLU A 85 4.26 1.95 -16.63
N THR A 86 5.44 1.47 -16.22
CA THR A 86 6.48 2.34 -15.64
C THR A 86 7.05 3.30 -16.68
N SER A 87 7.26 2.86 -17.92
CA SER A 87 7.70 3.73 -19.01
C SER A 87 6.69 4.84 -19.32
N LEU A 88 5.40 4.48 -19.36
CA LEU A 88 4.30 5.41 -19.57
C LEU A 88 4.20 6.44 -18.44
N MET A 89 4.30 5.98 -17.19
CA MET A 89 4.34 6.87 -16.02
C MET A 89 5.50 7.86 -16.11
N MET A 90 6.70 7.41 -16.49
CA MET A 90 7.86 8.29 -16.66
C MET A 90 7.66 9.32 -17.78
N GLU A 91 7.05 8.93 -18.90
CA GLU A 91 6.72 9.85 -19.98
C GLU A 91 5.72 10.92 -19.52
N ASN A 92 4.68 10.53 -18.77
CA ASN A 92 3.68 11.45 -18.22
C ASN A 92 4.29 12.44 -17.22
N ILE A 93 5.24 11.98 -16.38
CA ILE A 93 5.98 12.86 -15.47
C ILE A 93 6.82 13.86 -16.26
N LYS A 94 7.54 13.42 -17.30
CA LYS A 94 8.33 14.31 -18.17
C LYS A 94 7.44 15.36 -18.82
N LYS A 95 6.32 14.95 -19.45
CA LYS A 95 5.36 15.88 -20.08
C LYS A 95 4.83 16.91 -19.09
N SER A 96 4.44 16.47 -17.89
CA SER A 96 3.97 17.36 -16.82
C SER A 96 5.04 18.38 -16.43
N CYS A 97 6.30 17.97 -16.28
CA CYS A 97 7.42 18.86 -15.97
C CYS A 97 7.70 19.89 -17.07
N PHE A 98 7.64 19.50 -18.35
CA PHE A 98 7.82 20.46 -19.45
C PHE A 98 6.64 21.43 -19.57
N SER A 99 5.41 20.98 -19.28
CA SER A 99 4.24 21.84 -19.28
C SER A 99 4.28 22.90 -18.17
N SER A 100 4.78 22.52 -16.98
CA SER A 100 4.97 23.46 -15.86
C SER A 100 6.12 24.43 -16.11
N LEU A 101 7.22 23.99 -16.73
CA LEU A 101 8.32 24.86 -17.13
C LEU A 101 7.92 25.85 -18.24
N ALA A 102 7.13 25.40 -19.22
CA ALA A 102 6.59 26.25 -20.27
C ALA A 102 5.59 27.29 -19.73
N ALA A 103 4.79 26.91 -18.72
CA ALA A 103 3.93 27.84 -17.99
C ALA A 103 4.73 28.86 -17.17
N ALA A 104 5.82 28.44 -16.50
CA ALA A 104 6.70 29.35 -15.76
C ALA A 104 7.44 30.34 -16.65
N THR A 105 7.85 29.92 -17.86
CA THR A 105 8.55 30.80 -18.81
C THR A 105 7.64 31.86 -19.42
N ARG A 106 6.33 31.61 -19.54
CA ARG A 106 5.34 32.60 -20.01
C ARG A 106 5.04 33.72 -19.00
N VAL A 107 5.40 33.57 -17.73
CA VAL A 107 5.14 34.57 -16.67
C VAL A 107 6.28 35.59 -16.54
N LEU A 108 7.44 35.36 -17.16
CA LEU A 108 8.55 36.34 -17.16
C LEU A 108 8.36 37.37 -18.28
N PRO A 109 8.07 38.65 -17.98
CA PRO A 109 8.03 39.70 -18.99
C PRO A 109 9.43 39.94 -19.57
N PRO A 110 9.56 40.31 -20.86
CA PRO A 110 10.86 40.59 -21.45
C PRO A 110 11.50 41.76 -20.72
N LEU A 111 12.70 41.54 -20.18
CA LEU A 111 13.50 42.58 -19.53
C LEU A 111 13.74 43.73 -20.52
N ARG A 112 12.97 44.80 -20.35
CA ARG A 112 13.11 46.06 -21.10
C ARG A 112 14.48 46.64 -20.76
N ARG A 113 15.47 46.41 -21.63
CA ARG A 113 16.77 47.09 -21.59
C ARG A 113 16.53 48.61 -21.58
N ARG A 114 16.68 49.25 -20.41
CA ARG A 114 16.80 50.70 -20.32
C ARG A 114 18.16 51.08 -20.91
N ARG A 115 18.13 51.82 -22.03
CA ARG A 115 19.24 52.69 -22.43
C ARG A 115 19.23 53.93 -21.55
#